data_AF-A0A8S3RWL2-F1
#
_entry.id   AF-A0A8S3RWL2-F1
#
_cell.length_a   1.000
_cell.length_b   1.000
_cell.length_c   1.000
_cell.angle_alpha   90.00
_cell.angle_beta   90.00
_cell.angle_gamma   90.00
#
_symmetry.space_group_name_H-M   'P 1'
#
loop_
_entity.id
_entity.type
_entity.pdbx_description
1 polymer ?
#
loop_
_entity_poly.entity_id
_entity_poly.type
_entity_poly.pdbx_seq_one_letter_code
_entity_poly.pdbx_strand_id
1 'polypeptide(L)'
;MTAKILQKLRPLDFPECSKQAINYLVSCFSSDDHGSLPALSGTPENLAQDVARDYILFTSQNQRGHRRLNAIQELHMLEMLSTAIDEISQGSRYKLFNVIFGGKHEPVKTSLLTKLVSLALSVRCGAVLDCAALWMQEQGCHSDGVCKNCR
;
A
#
# COMPACT_ATOMS: atom_id res chain seq x y z
N MET A 1 -20.34 -0.46 -7.85
CA MET A 1 -19.71 0.89 -7.75
C MET A 1 -18.21 0.87 -8.10
N THR A 2 -17.57 -0.29 -8.15
CA THR A 2 -16.14 -0.51 -8.41
C THR A 2 -15.66 -0.16 -9.82
N ALA A 3 -16.45 -0.41 -10.87
CA ALA A 3 -16.09 -0.09 -12.26
C ALA A 3 -15.92 1.42 -12.53
N LYS A 4 -16.53 2.29 -11.72
CA LYS A 4 -16.42 3.75 -11.87
C LYS A 4 -15.05 4.30 -11.46
N ILE A 5 -14.37 3.65 -10.51
CA ILE A 5 -13.07 4.13 -10.02
C ILE A 5 -12.00 3.92 -11.11
N LEU A 6 -11.96 2.73 -11.73
CA LEU A 6 -11.02 2.43 -12.81
C LEU A 6 -11.27 3.30 -14.07
N GLN A 7 -12.55 3.62 -14.36
CA GLN A 7 -12.90 4.55 -15.44
C GLN A 7 -12.51 6.00 -15.13
N LYS A 8 -12.55 6.43 -13.87
CA LYS A 8 -12.09 7.76 -13.44
C LYS A 8 -10.56 7.87 -13.37
N LEU A 9 -9.89 6.79 -12.98
CA LEU A 9 -8.42 6.73 -12.87
C LEU A 9 -7.72 6.65 -14.23
N ARG A 10 -8.33 5.99 -15.23
CA ARG A 10 -7.79 5.89 -16.61
C ARG A 10 -7.43 7.23 -17.27
N PRO A 11 -8.25 8.31 -17.20
CA PRO A 11 -7.95 9.57 -17.84
C PRO A 11 -7.13 10.56 -16.98
N LEU A 12 -6.83 10.24 -15.72
CA LEU A 12 -6.16 11.19 -14.83
C LEU A 12 -4.64 11.17 -15.05
N ASP A 13 -4.07 12.35 -15.31
CA ASP A 13 -2.63 12.55 -15.24
C ASP A 13 -2.16 12.68 -13.79
N PHE A 14 -0.88 12.36 -13.57
CA PHE A 14 -0.23 12.57 -12.28
C PHE A 14 -0.29 14.07 -11.90
N PRO A 15 -0.59 14.45 -10.64
CA PRO A 15 -0.66 13.62 -9.41
C PRO A 15 -2.05 13.09 -9.04
N GLU A 16 -3.11 13.54 -9.71
CA GLU A 16 -4.49 13.29 -9.28
C GLU A 16 -4.89 11.80 -9.38
N CYS A 17 -4.28 11.02 -10.28
CA CYS A 17 -4.48 9.58 -10.35
C CYS A 17 -4.02 8.85 -9.07
N SER A 18 -2.80 9.12 -8.60
CA SER A 18 -2.26 8.54 -7.37
C SER A 18 -3.02 9.02 -6.14
N LYS A 19 -3.39 10.31 -6.10
CA LYS A 19 -4.19 10.88 -5.01
C LYS A 19 -5.57 10.23 -4.89
N GLN A 20 -6.29 10.05 -6.00
CA GLN A 20 -7.57 9.35 -5.99
C GLN A 20 -7.43 7.87 -5.60
N ALA A 21 -6.37 7.21 -6.05
CA ALA A 21 -6.08 5.83 -5.66
C ALA A 21 -5.87 5.73 -4.14
N ILE A 22 -5.01 6.58 -3.57
CA ILE A 22 -4.74 6.62 -2.12
C ILE A 22 -6.02 6.93 -1.33
N ASN A 23 -6.78 7.95 -1.72
CA ASN A 23 -8.04 8.29 -1.06
C ASN A 23 -9.07 7.16 -1.13
N TYR A 24 -9.14 6.44 -2.25
CA TYR A 24 -9.99 5.26 -2.37
C TYR A 24 -9.57 4.16 -1.40
N LEU A 25 -8.27 3.86 -1.31
CA LEU A 25 -7.76 2.89 -0.34
C LEU A 25 -8.09 3.32 1.09
N VAL A 26 -7.81 4.58 1.43
CA VAL A 26 -8.12 5.15 2.75
C VAL A 26 -9.61 5.00 3.07
N SER A 27 -10.50 5.32 2.13
CA SER A 27 -11.95 5.16 2.30
C SER A 27 -12.37 3.70 2.51
N CYS A 28 -11.68 2.74 1.86
CA CYS A 28 -11.93 1.31 2.05
C CYS A 28 -11.56 0.85 3.47
N PHE A 29 -10.48 1.36 4.06
CA PHE A 29 -10.04 0.96 5.41
C PHE A 29 -10.60 1.83 6.54
N SER A 30 -11.13 3.02 6.23
CA SER A 30 -11.79 3.90 7.21
C SER A 30 -13.25 3.50 7.46
N SER A 31 -13.86 2.76 6.54
CA SER A 31 -15.20 2.20 6.72
C SER A 31 -15.10 0.92 7.54
N ASP A 32 -15.10 1.08 8.87
CA ASP A 32 -15.12 0.00 9.88
C ASP A 32 -16.49 -0.72 9.92
N ASP A 33 -16.98 -1.23 8.77
CA ASP A 33 -18.08 -2.19 8.80
C ASP A 33 -17.50 -3.57 9.14
N HIS A 34 -17.56 -3.86 10.44
CA HIS A 34 -17.29 -5.13 11.05
C HIS A 34 -17.98 -6.29 10.31
N GLY A 35 -17.22 -7.34 9.99
CA GLY A 35 -17.79 -8.68 9.97
C GLY A 35 -17.23 -9.63 8.92
N SER A 36 -16.53 -10.65 9.44
CA SER A 36 -16.50 -12.01 8.91
C SER A 36 -15.49 -12.36 7.80
N LEU A 37 -14.42 -12.99 8.30
CA LEU A 37 -13.92 -14.31 7.88
C LEU A 37 -13.14 -14.44 6.54
N PRO A 38 -12.08 -15.28 6.57
CA PRO A 38 -11.31 -15.69 5.42
C PRO A 38 -12.13 -16.68 4.57
N ALA A 39 -11.89 -16.64 3.26
CA ALA A 39 -12.51 -17.47 2.21
C ALA A 39 -13.83 -16.90 1.63
N LEU A 40 -13.74 -16.49 0.36
CA LEU A 40 -14.84 -16.24 -0.60
C LEU A 40 -15.47 -14.83 -0.59
N SER A 41 -14.84 -13.86 -1.24
CA SER A 41 -15.49 -12.93 -2.22
C SER A 41 -14.56 -11.77 -2.61
N GLY A 42 -13.78 -11.96 -3.68
CA GLY A 42 -12.76 -10.99 -4.10
C GLY A 42 -13.30 -9.76 -4.82
N THR A 43 -14.00 -8.84 -4.14
CA THR A 43 -14.55 -7.66 -4.83
C THR A 43 -14.01 -6.28 -4.42
N PRO A 44 -13.74 -5.94 -3.13
CA PRO A 44 -13.14 -4.65 -2.79
C PRO A 44 -11.64 -4.72 -2.44
N GLU A 45 -11.19 -5.73 -1.69
CA GLU A 45 -9.80 -5.83 -1.22
C GLU A 45 -8.84 -6.25 -2.34
N ASN A 46 -9.26 -7.19 -3.20
CA ASN A 46 -8.49 -7.56 -4.39
C ASN A 46 -8.37 -6.37 -5.35
N LEU A 47 -9.45 -5.58 -5.50
CA LEU A 47 -9.42 -4.35 -6.29
C LEU A 47 -8.54 -3.27 -5.65
N ALA A 48 -8.57 -3.12 -4.32
CA ALA A 48 -7.68 -2.23 -3.60
C ALA A 48 -6.20 -2.62 -3.81
N GLN A 49 -5.90 -3.92 -3.78
CA GLN A 49 -4.57 -4.44 -4.06
C GLN A 49 -4.16 -4.20 -5.52
N ASP A 50 -5.06 -4.40 -6.49
CA ASP A 50 -4.81 -4.09 -7.91
C ASP A 50 -4.61 -2.59 -8.13
N VAL A 51 -5.40 -1.73 -7.48
CA VAL A 51 -5.26 -0.26 -7.55
C VAL A 51 -3.93 0.18 -6.93
N ALA A 52 -3.54 -0.37 -5.79
CA ALA A 52 -2.21 -0.12 -5.22
C ALA A 52 -1.11 -0.62 -6.17
N ARG A 53 -1.27 -1.80 -6.75
CA ARG A 53 -0.28 -2.38 -7.66
C ARG A 53 -0.09 -1.55 -8.95
N ASP A 54 -1.17 -0.98 -9.46
CA ASP A 54 -1.18 -0.22 -10.70
C ASP A 54 -0.81 1.26 -10.50
N TYR A 55 -1.30 1.91 -9.44
CA TYR A 55 -1.19 3.37 -9.24
C TYR A 55 -0.23 3.81 -8.12
N ILE A 56 0.24 2.86 -7.29
CA ILE A 56 1.25 3.09 -6.23
C ILE A 56 2.56 2.41 -6.60
N LEU A 57 2.52 1.11 -6.93
CA LEU A 57 3.72 0.34 -7.29
C LEU A 57 4.10 0.48 -8.77
N PHE A 58 3.20 0.98 -9.63
CA PHE A 58 3.41 1.13 -11.08
C PHE A 58 3.94 -0.15 -11.77
N THR A 59 3.48 -1.32 -11.30
CA THR A 59 3.94 -2.63 -11.81
C THR A 59 3.04 -3.22 -12.88
N SER A 60 1.92 -2.57 -13.22
CA SER A 60 1.02 -3.02 -14.29
C SER A 60 1.67 -2.89 -15.66
N GLN A 61 1.78 -4.01 -16.36
CA GLN A 61 2.26 -4.05 -17.74
C GLN A 61 1.18 -3.65 -18.77
N ASN A 62 -0.09 -3.53 -18.33
CA ASN A 62 -1.25 -3.40 -19.22
C ASN A 62 -1.68 -1.95 -19.51
N GLN A 63 -1.03 -0.97 -18.88
CA GLN A 63 -1.19 0.44 -19.21
C GLN A 63 -0.20 0.76 -20.34
N ARG A 64 -0.76 1.02 -21.53
CA ARG A 64 -0.02 1.38 -22.76
C ARG A 64 1.01 2.47 -22.47
N GLY A 65 2.28 2.07 -22.38
CA GLY A 65 3.41 2.96 -22.18
C GLY A 65 3.75 3.14 -20.70
N HIS A 66 4.90 2.62 -20.31
CA HIS A 66 5.58 2.87 -19.04
C HIS A 66 5.60 4.37 -18.69
N ARG A 67 4.57 4.88 -18.01
CA ARG A 67 4.68 6.12 -17.23
C ARG A 67 5.39 5.76 -15.93
N ARG A 68 6.69 5.41 -16.04
CA ARG A 68 7.57 5.43 -14.88
C ARG A 68 7.55 6.86 -14.36
N LEU A 69 7.11 7.05 -13.12
CA LEU A 69 7.19 8.35 -12.48
C LEU A 69 8.65 8.82 -12.48
N ASN A 70 8.88 10.09 -12.77
CA ASN A 70 10.18 10.71 -12.52
C ASN A 70 10.47 10.74 -11.01
N ALA A 71 11.73 10.86 -10.61
CA ALA A 71 12.12 10.85 -9.19
C ALA A 71 11.33 11.85 -8.33
N ILE A 72 11.02 13.04 -8.86
CA ILE A 72 10.21 14.06 -8.18
C ILE A 72 8.76 13.61 -8.03
N GLN A 73 8.19 12.99 -9.07
CA GLN A 73 6.82 12.50 -9.03
C GLN A 73 6.68 11.31 -8.08
N GLU A 74 7.67 10.41 -8.06
CA GLU A 74 7.74 9.31 -7.10
C GLU A 74 7.83 9.84 -5.67
N LEU A 75 8.68 10.84 -5.42
CA LEU A 75 8.79 11.49 -4.12
C LEU A 75 7.45 12.11 -3.68
N HIS A 76 6.81 12.88 -4.55
CA HIS A 76 5.53 13.53 -4.26
C HIS A 76 4.42 12.52 -3.98
N MET A 77 4.44 11.38 -4.68
CA MET A 77 3.52 10.28 -4.44
C MET A 77 3.75 9.63 -3.06
N LEU A 78 5.01 9.43 -2.68
CA LEU A 78 5.39 8.92 -1.36
C LEU A 78 4.98 9.89 -0.23
N GLU A 79 5.07 11.21 -0.45
CA GLU A 79 4.60 12.23 0.49
C GLU A 79 3.09 12.19 0.69
N MET A 80 2.32 12.05 -0.39
CA MET A 80 0.86 11.87 -0.29
C MET A 80 0.50 10.58 0.43
N LEU A 81 1.24 9.50 0.17
CA LEU A 81 1.02 8.21 0.83
C LEU A 81 1.36 8.26 2.33
N SER A 82 2.47 8.89 2.70
CA SER A 82 2.85 9.02 4.12
C SER A 82 1.83 9.87 4.88
N THR A 83 1.37 10.97 4.29
CA THR A 83 0.31 11.82 4.86
C THR A 83 -0.97 11.02 5.07
N ALA A 84 -1.40 10.25 4.07
CA ALA A 84 -2.60 9.42 4.17
C ALA A 84 -2.51 8.32 5.25
N ILE A 85 -1.33 7.74 5.46
CA ILE A 85 -1.08 6.75 6.54
C ILE A 85 -1.11 7.44 7.91
N ASP A 86 -0.59 8.66 8.01
CA ASP A 86 -0.58 9.45 9.24
C ASP A 86 -1.99 9.90 9.65
N GLU A 87 -2.83 10.28 8.69
CA GLU A 87 -4.21 10.71 8.90
C GLU A 87 -5.17 9.57 9.29
N ILE A 88 -4.84 8.31 8.94
CA ILE A 88 -5.69 7.15 9.24
C ILE A 88 -5.58 6.69 10.71
N SER A 89 -6.67 6.10 11.21
CA SER A 89 -6.73 5.49 12.55
C SER A 89 -5.72 4.34 12.73
N GLN A 90 -5.22 4.14 13.97
CA GLN A 90 -4.22 3.11 14.29
C GLN A 90 -4.58 1.69 13.82
N GLY A 91 -5.86 1.30 13.90
CA GLY A 91 -6.32 -0.02 13.48
C GLY A 91 -6.33 -0.25 11.97
N SER A 92 -6.37 0.83 11.18
CA SER A 92 -6.55 0.76 9.71
C SER A 92 -5.28 1.10 8.92
N ARG A 93 -4.32 1.83 9.52
CA ARG A 93 -3.03 2.16 8.87
C ARG A 93 -2.24 0.92 8.52
N TYR A 94 -2.22 -0.08 9.41
CA TYR A 94 -1.55 -1.34 9.11
C TYR A 94 -2.22 -2.13 7.98
N LYS A 95 -3.55 -2.15 7.92
CA LYS A 95 -4.30 -2.82 6.84
C LYS A 95 -4.00 -2.18 5.48
N LEU A 96 -4.02 -0.84 5.43
CA LEU A 96 -3.62 -0.09 4.23
C LEU A 96 -2.19 -0.43 3.81
N PHE A 97 -1.26 -0.42 4.77
CA PHE A 97 0.13 -0.76 4.54
C PHE A 97 0.30 -2.18 4.00
N ASN A 98 -0.43 -3.14 4.57
CA ASN A 98 -0.39 -4.54 4.17
C ASN A 98 -1.00 -4.76 2.78
N VAL A 99 -2.02 -4.00 2.38
CA VAL A 99 -2.55 -4.10 1.00
C VAL A 99 -1.56 -3.60 -0.04
N ILE A 100 -0.73 -2.60 0.31
CA ILE A 100 0.29 -2.06 -0.60
C ILE A 100 1.53 -2.97 -0.64
N PHE A 101 2.08 -3.30 0.53
CA PHE A 101 3.38 -3.98 0.65
C PHE A 101 3.29 -5.48 0.97
N GLY A 102 2.15 -5.96 1.46
CA GLY A 102 1.93 -7.37 1.79
C GLY A 102 1.82 -8.30 0.60
N GLY A 103 1.66 -9.60 0.90
CA GLY A 103 1.66 -10.68 -0.08
C GLY A 103 3.06 -11.10 -0.52
N LYS A 104 3.21 -11.57 -1.77
CA LYS A 104 4.49 -12.05 -2.31
C LYS A 104 5.57 -10.96 -2.27
N HIS A 105 6.76 -11.37 -1.84
CA HIS A 105 7.95 -10.54 -1.80
C HIS A 105 8.41 -10.20 -3.23
N GLU A 106 8.26 -8.93 -3.60
CA GLU A 106 8.65 -8.39 -4.90
C GLU A 106 9.72 -7.30 -4.69
N PRO A 107 10.82 -7.30 -5.47
CA PRO A 107 11.90 -6.32 -5.30
C PRO A 107 11.45 -4.86 -5.51
N VAL A 108 10.40 -4.65 -6.31
CA VAL A 108 9.81 -3.33 -6.52
C VAL A 108 9.14 -2.81 -5.25
N LYS A 109 8.45 -3.69 -4.49
CA LYS A 109 7.81 -3.33 -3.22
C LYS A 109 8.85 -2.96 -2.17
N THR A 110 9.92 -3.75 -2.05
CA THR A 110 10.98 -3.47 -1.07
C THR A 110 11.76 -2.19 -1.41
N SER A 111 11.99 -1.93 -2.70
CA SER A 111 12.60 -0.67 -3.15
C SER A 111 11.72 0.54 -2.80
N LEU A 112 10.41 0.48 -3.11
CA LEU A 112 9.48 1.56 -2.80
C LEU A 112 9.32 1.75 -1.28
N LEU A 113 9.23 0.65 -0.53
CA LEU A 113 9.19 0.65 0.94
C LEU A 113 10.43 1.34 1.53
N THR A 114 11.61 1.02 1.01
CA THR A 114 12.87 1.63 1.47
C THR A 114 12.85 3.15 1.25
N LYS A 115 12.34 3.61 0.10
CA LYS A 115 12.18 5.05 -0.18
C LYS A 115 11.15 5.69 0.74
N LEU A 116 10.00 5.02 0.97
CA LEU A 116 8.96 5.49 1.87
C LEU A 116 9.48 5.66 3.29
N VAL A 117 10.21 4.65 3.82
CA VAL A 117 10.83 4.71 5.16
C VAL A 117 11.88 5.82 5.23
N SER A 118 12.73 5.96 4.20
CA SER A 118 13.74 7.03 4.14
C SER A 118 13.09 8.43 4.17
N LEU A 119 11.99 8.60 3.45
CA LEU A 119 11.20 9.83 3.48
C LEU A 119 10.55 10.02 4.86
N ALA A 120 9.90 8.99 5.40
CA ALA A 120 9.26 9.03 6.72
C ALA A 120 10.23 9.41 7.84
N LEU A 121 11.47 8.92 7.78
CA LEU A 121 12.55 9.34 8.68
C LEU A 121 12.88 10.83 8.52
N SER A 122 12.93 11.31 7.27
CA SER A 122 13.22 12.72 6.96
C SER A 122 12.11 13.67 7.43
N VAL A 123 10.84 13.26 7.30
CA VAL A 123 9.67 14.07 7.71
C VAL A 123 9.18 13.74 9.13
N ARG A 124 9.85 12.83 9.85
CA ARG A 124 9.49 12.34 11.21
C ARG A 124 8.06 11.79 11.33
N CYS A 125 7.58 11.10 10.31
CA CYS A 125 6.27 10.44 10.33
C CYS A 125 6.35 9.11 11.09
N GLY A 126 6.02 9.14 12.38
CA GLY A 126 6.03 7.95 13.25
C GLY A 126 5.05 6.87 12.80
N ALA A 127 3.86 7.24 12.31
CA ALA A 127 2.84 6.29 11.89
C ALA A 127 3.32 5.33 10.78
N VAL A 128 4.07 5.85 9.80
CA VAL A 128 4.64 5.03 8.72
C VAL A 128 5.75 4.11 9.24
N LEU A 129 6.59 4.60 10.17
CA LEU A 129 7.67 3.82 10.76
C LEU A 129 7.14 2.67 11.62
N ASP A 130 6.09 2.92 12.41
CA ASP A 130 5.41 1.90 13.21
C ASP A 130 4.79 0.81 12.31
N CYS A 131 4.13 1.22 11.22
CA CYS A 131 3.55 0.27 10.25
C CYS A 131 4.65 -0.56 9.56
N ALA A 132 5.75 0.08 9.17
CA ALA A 132 6.89 -0.61 8.58
C ALA A 132 7.51 -1.61 9.55
N ALA A 133 7.66 -1.24 10.83
CA ALA A 133 8.17 -2.13 11.87
C ALA A 133 7.25 -3.35 12.06
N LEU A 134 5.93 -3.14 12.16
CA LEU A 134 4.95 -4.22 12.29
C LEU A 134 4.94 -5.13 11.05
N TRP A 135 5.05 -4.54 9.86
CA TRP A 135 5.12 -5.29 8.61
C TRP A 135 6.39 -6.14 8.55
N MET A 136 7.55 -5.57 8.90
CA MET A 136 8.80 -6.32 8.97
C MET A 136 8.75 -7.45 10.00
N GLN A 137 8.07 -7.22 11.13
CA GLN A 137 7.85 -8.26 12.14
C GLN A 137 7.01 -9.42 11.60
N GLU A 138 5.87 -9.13 10.95
CA GLU A 138 5.04 -10.18 10.35
C GLU A 138 5.78 -10.96 9.25
N GLN A 139 6.52 -10.27 8.37
CA GLN A 139 7.27 -10.92 7.29
C GLN A 139 8.48 -11.72 7.79
N GLY A 140 9.15 -11.24 8.84
CA GLY A 140 10.33 -11.89 9.44
C GLY A 140 9.99 -13.12 10.30
N CYS A 141 8.75 -13.21 10.80
CA CYS A 141 8.29 -14.33 11.62
C CYS A 141 8.02 -15.64 10.83
N HIS A 142 8.23 -15.67 9.51
CA HIS A 142 8.20 -16.91 8.72
C HIS A 142 9.50 -17.74 8.79
N SER A 143 10.34 -17.50 9.79
CA SER A 143 11.46 -18.40 10.12
C SER A 143 10.93 -19.64 10.84
N ASP A 144 10.20 -20.49 10.14
CA ASP A 144 9.94 -21.87 10.58
C ASP A 144 11.26 -22.65 10.45
N GLY A 145 12.08 -22.64 11.51
CA GLY A 145 13.36 -23.35 11.44
C GLY A 145 14.33 -23.33 12.61
N VAL A 146 14.21 -22.46 13.63
CA VAL A 146 15.18 -22.46 14.75
C VAL A 146 14.51 -22.20 16.10
N CYS A 147 13.51 -23.01 16.46
CA CYS A 147 13.04 -23.17 17.85
C CYS A 147 12.38 -24.55 18.02
N LYS A 148 13.13 -25.63 17.83
CA LYS A 148 12.71 -27.00 18.21
C LYS A 148 13.69 -27.70 19.17
N ASN A 149 14.53 -26.97 19.91
CA ASN A 149 15.49 -27.58 20.82
C ASN A 149 15.57 -26.94 22.22
N CYS A 150 14.42 -26.51 22.76
CA CYS A 150 14.29 -26.23 24.18
C CYS A 150 13.18 -27.09 24.80
N ARG A 151 13.47 -28.38 24.97
CA ARG A 151 12.96 -29.15 26.10
C ARG A 151 13.86 -30.32 26.42
#